data_AF-A0A923ZJF2-F1
#
_entry.id   AF-A0A923ZJF2-F1
#
_cell.length_a   1.000
_cell.length_b   1.000
_cell.length_c   1.000
_cell.angle_alpha   90.00
_cell.angle_beta   90.00
_cell.angle_gamma   90.00
#
_symmetry.space_group_name_H-M   'P 1'
#
loop_
_entity.id
_entity.type
_entity.pdbx_description
1 polymer ?
#
loop_
_entity_poly.entity_id
_entity_poly.type
_entity_poly.pdbx_seq_one_letter_code
_entity_poly.pdbx_strand_id
1 'polypeptide(L)'
;LATAVAAVKAGAVDYLAKPADPEDIVRALTAEAGARPEAPPEPMSADRVRWEHIQRVYELCERNVSETARRLKMHRRTLQRILAKRSPK
;
A
#
# COMPACT_ATOMS: atom_id res chain seq x y z
N LEU A 1 -1.13 13.01 -3.11
CA LEU A 1 -1.53 13.06 -4.54
C LEU A 1 -1.10 14.37 -5.22
N ALA A 2 -1.15 15.53 -4.56
CA ALA A 2 -0.76 16.81 -5.17
C ALA A 2 0.73 16.92 -5.59
N THR A 3 1.64 16.20 -4.92
CA THR A 3 3.08 16.25 -5.19
C THR A 3 3.50 15.52 -6.46
N ALA A 4 2.84 14.41 -6.80
CA ALA A 4 3.16 13.62 -8.00
C ALA A 4 2.90 14.41 -9.28
N VAL A 5 1.78 15.13 -9.34
CA VAL A 5 1.42 15.97 -10.50
C VAL A 5 2.37 17.16 -10.65
N ALA A 6 2.81 17.74 -9.54
CA ALA A 6 3.80 18.82 -9.56
C ALA A 6 5.17 18.34 -10.08
N ALA A 7 5.60 17.12 -9.70
CA ALA A 7 6.84 16.53 -10.16
C ALA A 7 6.84 16.26 -11.67
N VAL A 8 5.75 15.70 -12.21
CA VAL A 8 5.61 15.46 -13.67
C VAL A 8 5.63 16.79 -14.43
N LYS A 9 4.95 17.83 -13.92
CA LYS A 9 4.97 19.17 -14.54
C LYS A 9 6.36 19.84 -14.49
N ALA A 10 7.19 19.49 -13.51
CA ALA A 10 8.57 19.97 -13.37
C ALA A 10 9.58 19.17 -14.20
N GLY A 11 9.14 18.18 -15.00
CA GLY A 11 10.00 17.36 -15.85
C GLY A 11 10.50 16.07 -15.21
N ALA A 12 9.91 15.62 -14.10
CA ALA A 12 10.20 14.30 -13.56
C ALA A 12 9.73 13.21 -14.52
N VAL A 13 10.64 12.28 -14.85
CA VAL A 13 10.37 11.14 -15.73
C VAL A 13 9.47 10.10 -15.05
N ASP A 14 9.62 9.91 -13.74
CA ASP A 14 8.80 8.97 -12.97
C ASP A 14 8.68 9.37 -11.49
N TYR A 15 7.63 8.90 -10.81
CA TYR A 15 7.35 9.14 -9.40
C TYR A 15 7.21 7.81 -8.65
N LEU A 16 8.17 7.51 -7.79
CA LEU A 16 8.19 6.31 -6.97
C LEU A 16 7.86 6.64 -5.50
N ALA A 17 6.74 6.13 -5.01
CA ALA A 17 6.35 6.29 -3.61
C ALA A 17 7.06 5.24 -2.74
N LYS A 18 7.58 5.66 -1.57
CA LYS A 18 8.13 4.73 -0.58
C LYS A 18 7.00 3.85 0.02
N PRO A 19 7.27 2.59 0.41
CA PRO A 19 8.52 1.86 0.25
C PRO A 19 8.66 1.34 -1.18
N ALA A 20 9.83 1.53 -1.76
CA ALA A 20 10.19 0.98 -3.06
C ALA A 20 11.48 0.19 -2.89
N ASP A 21 11.50 -1.02 -3.41
CA ASP A 21 12.65 -1.89 -3.28
C ASP A 21 13.79 -1.41 -4.19
N PRO A 22 15.06 -1.70 -3.87
CA PRO A 22 16.20 -1.27 -4.70
C PRO A 22 16.08 -1.70 -6.16
N GLU A 23 15.43 -2.84 -6.40
CA GLU A 23 15.13 -3.38 -7.73
C GLU A 23 14.15 -2.50 -8.52
N ASP A 24 13.19 -1.85 -7.84
CA ASP A 24 12.24 -0.92 -8.47
C ASP A 24 12.93 0.36 -8.95
N ILE A 25 13.96 0.82 -8.24
CA ILE A 25 14.75 2.02 -8.60
C ILE A 25 15.58 1.73 -9.85
N VAL A 26 16.24 0.56 -9.91
CA VAL A 26 17.03 0.14 -11.08
C VAL A 26 16.13 -0.02 -12.30
N ARG A 27 14.95 -0.61 -12.14
CA ARG A 27 13.96 -0.76 -13.21
C ARG A 27 13.47 0.60 -13.72
N ALA A 28 13.17 1.56 -12.82
CA ALA A 28 12.73 2.90 -13.20
C ALA A 28 13.80 3.71 -13.95
N LEU A 29 15.09 3.55 -13.58
CA LEU A 29 16.20 4.25 -14.23
C LEU A 29 16.64 3.64 -15.57
N THR A 30 16.33 2.36 -15.80
CA THR A 30 16.75 1.60 -16.99
C THR A 30 15.61 1.42 -18.01
N ALA A 31 14.38 1.85 -17.68
CA ALA A 31 13.23 1.76 -18.56
C ALA A 31 13.36 2.72 -19.77
N GLU A 32 13.12 2.22 -20.99
CA GLU A 32 13.06 3.05 -22.19
C GLU A 32 11.91 4.07 -22.13
N ALA A 33 12.13 5.27 -22.66
CA ALA A 33 11.17 6.39 -22.63
C ALA A 33 9.84 6.00 -23.32
N GLY A 34 8.84 5.67 -22.52
CA GLY A 34 7.51 5.25 -22.99
C GLY A 34 7.08 3.84 -22.54
N ALA A 35 7.96 3.08 -21.91
CA ALA A 35 7.59 1.82 -21.26
C ALA A 35 6.71 2.13 -20.04
N ARG A 36 5.42 1.79 -20.12
CA ARG A 36 4.58 1.72 -18.91
C ARG A 36 5.25 0.72 -17.96
N PRO A 37 5.39 1.05 -16.66
CA PRO A 37 5.90 0.09 -15.70
C PRO A 37 5.05 -1.17 -15.82
N GLU A 38 5.71 -2.28 -16.12
CA GLU A 38 5.07 -3.59 -16.17
C GLU A 38 4.44 -3.82 -14.79
N ALA A 39 3.15 -4.19 -14.79
CA ALA A 39 2.45 -4.46 -13.54
C ALA A 39 3.31 -5.45 -12.72
N PRO A 40 3.58 -5.19 -11.44
CA PRO A 40 4.44 -6.04 -10.63
C PRO A 40 4.06 -7.51 -10.83
N PRO A 41 5.03 -8.40 -11.10
CA PRO A 41 4.79 -9.77 -11.59
C PRO A 41 3.99 -10.63 -10.60
N GLU A 42 3.89 -10.22 -9.34
CA GLU A 42 2.90 -10.71 -8.41
C GLU A 42 2.12 -9.53 -7.83
N PRO A 43 0.79 -9.43 -8.07
CA PRO A 43 -0.03 -8.53 -7.27
C PRO A 43 0.16 -8.95 -5.80
N MET A 44 0.34 -7.97 -4.92
CA MET A 44 0.41 -8.21 -3.48
C MET A 44 -0.64 -9.26 -3.09
N SER A 45 -0.23 -10.27 -2.32
CA SER A 45 -1.14 -11.35 -1.93
C SER A 45 -2.42 -10.76 -1.35
N ALA A 46 -3.58 -11.34 -1.69
CA ALA A 46 -4.87 -10.82 -1.25
C ALA A 46 -4.94 -10.63 0.28
N ASP A 47 -4.16 -11.43 1.02
CA ASP A 47 -3.99 -11.33 2.46
C ASP A 47 -3.15 -10.11 2.90
N ARG A 48 -2.11 -9.73 2.14
CA ARG A 48 -1.31 -8.53 2.41
C ARG A 48 -2.12 -7.25 2.20
N VAL A 49 -2.83 -7.15 1.08
CA VAL A 49 -3.71 -6.00 0.78
C VAL A 49 -4.77 -5.83 1.87
N ARG A 50 -5.38 -6.95 2.29
CA ARG A 50 -6.36 -6.97 3.37
C ARG A 50 -5.74 -6.49 4.69
N TRP A 51 -4.54 -6.95 5.03
CA TRP A 51 -3.88 -6.58 6.27
C TRP A 51 -3.55 -5.08 6.33
N GLU A 52 -3.03 -4.50 5.25
CA GLU A 52 -2.75 -3.06 5.18
C GLU A 52 -4.02 -2.21 5.24
N HIS A 53 -5.10 -2.66 4.60
CA HIS A 53 -6.39 -2.00 4.71
C HIS A 53 -6.90 -1.98 6.17
N ILE A 54 -6.76 -3.10 6.89
CA ILE A 54 -7.14 -3.21 8.30
C ILE A 54 -6.32 -2.24 9.17
N GLN A 55 -5.00 -2.19 8.98
CA GLN A 55 -4.13 -1.27 9.74
C GLN A 55 -4.46 0.19 9.48
N ARG A 56 -4.66 0.57 8.21
CA ARG A 56 -5.02 1.95 7.85
C ARG A 56 -6.32 2.37 8.53
N VAL A 57 -7.36 1.53 8.51
CA VAL A 57 -8.64 1.85 9.16
C VAL A 57 -8.49 1.86 10.68
N TYR A 58 -7.64 1.01 11.25
CA TYR A 58 -7.35 1.01 12.69
C TYR A 58 -6.70 2.30 13.17
N GLU A 59 -5.75 2.84 12.41
CA GLU A 59 -5.12 4.14 12.70
C GLU A 59 -6.10 5.31 12.54
N LEU A 60 -6.92 5.29 11.48
CA LEU A 60 -7.99 6.28 11.26
C LEU A 60 -9.08 6.28 12.34
N CYS A 61 -9.20 5.19 13.09
CA CYS A 61 -10.11 5.03 14.21
C CYS A 61 -9.42 5.25 15.57
N GLU A 62 -8.24 5.89 15.61
CA GLU A 62 -7.50 6.17 16.84
C GLU A 62 -7.22 4.91 17.68
N ARG A 63 -6.97 3.77 17.01
CA ARG A 63 -6.75 2.46 17.64
C ARG A 63 -7.99 1.89 18.35
N ASN A 64 -9.19 2.37 18.02
CA ASN A 64 -10.43 1.79 18.52
C ASN A 64 -10.82 0.53 17.72
N VAL A 65 -10.65 -0.65 18.34
CA VAL A 65 -10.97 -1.95 17.74
C VAL A 65 -12.45 -2.09 17.37
N SER A 66 -13.37 -1.59 18.21
CA SER A 66 -14.81 -1.73 17.97
C SER A 66 -15.27 -0.90 16.77
N GLU A 67 -14.75 0.32 16.63
CA GLU A 67 -15.09 1.22 15.53
C GLU A 67 -14.48 0.76 14.21
N THR A 68 -13.23 0.29 14.25
CA THR A 68 -12.55 -0.33 13.11
C THR A 68 -13.32 -1.54 12.59
N ALA A 69 -13.81 -2.40 13.49
CA ALA A 69 -14.62 -3.56 13.12
C ALA A 69 -15.95 -3.17 12.45
N ARG A 70 -16.61 -2.12 12.94
CA ARG A 70 -17.83 -1.56 12.31
C ARG A 70 -17.55 -1.02 10.91
N ARG A 71 -16.52 -0.19 10.73
CA ARG A 71 -16.14 0.37 9.43
C ARG A 71 -15.76 -0.70 8.40
N LEU A 72 -15.05 -1.73 8.84
CA LEU A 72 -14.66 -2.86 8.00
C LEU A 72 -15.76 -3.93 7.82
N LYS A 73 -16.96 -3.71 8.40
CA LYS A 73 -18.08 -4.67 8.42
C LYS A 73 -17.66 -6.09 8.85
N MET A 74 -16.79 -6.19 9.85
CA MET A 74 -16.29 -7.45 10.38
C MET A 74 -16.59 -7.59 11.87
N HIS A 75 -16.56 -8.83 12.35
CA HIS A 75 -16.76 -9.07 13.78
C HIS A 75 -15.54 -8.62 14.60
N ARG A 76 -15.76 -7.93 15.73
CA ARG A 76 -14.69 -7.43 16.61
C ARG A 76 -13.69 -8.52 17.02
N ARG A 77 -14.18 -9.73 17.33
CA ARG A 77 -13.35 -10.88 17.72
C ARG A 77 -12.42 -11.34 16.57
N THR A 78 -12.90 -11.26 15.33
CA THR A 78 -12.10 -11.58 14.14
C THR A 78 -11.00 -10.54 13.95
N LEU A 79 -11.33 -9.25 14.06
CA LEU A 79 -10.36 -8.16 13.98
C LEU A 79 -9.27 -8.30 15.05
N GLN A 80 -9.64 -8.56 16.31
CA GLN A 80 -8.67 -8.80 17.38
C GLN A 80 -7.72 -9.96 17.06
N ARG A 81 -8.24 -11.06 16.51
CA ARG A 81 -7.41 -12.20 16.11
C ARG A 81 -6.44 -11.84 14.99
N ILE A 82 -6.87 -11.04 14.01
CA ILE A 82 -6.01 -10.56 12.92
C ILE A 82 -4.92 -9.64 13.46
N LEU A 83 -5.26 -8.72 14.39
CA LEU A 83 -4.29 -7.82 15.01
C LEU A 83 -3.31 -8.53 15.96
N ALA A 84 -3.74 -9.62 16.61
CA ALA A 84 -2.89 -10.42 17.48
C ALA A 84 -1.89 -11.29 16.69
N LYS A 85 -2.20 -11.61 15.43
CA LYS A 85 -1.30 -12.37 14.55
C LYS A 85 -0.34 -11.40 13.87
N ARG A 86 0.96 -11.71 13.88
CA ARG A 86 1.95 -10.94 13.10
C ARG A 86 1.55 -10.94 11.62
N SER A 87 1.89 -9.85 10.90
CA SER A 87 1.58 -9.67 9.49
C SER A 87 1.87 -10.93 8.67
N PRO A 88 0.97 -11.35 7.77
CA PRO A 88 1.27 -12.43 6.83
C PRO A 88 2.52 -12.05 6.02
N LYS A 89 3.42 -13.03 5.83
CA LYS A 89 4.59 -12.90 4.95
C LYS A 89 4.13 -12.90 3.50
#